data_AF-A0AAW2MWN0-F1
#
_entry.id   AF-A0AAW2MWN0-F1
#
_cell.length_a   1.000
_cell.length_b   1.000
_cell.length_c   1.000
_cell.angle_alpha   90.00
_cell.angle_beta   90.00
_cell.angle_gamma   90.00
#
_symmetry.space_group_name_H-M   'P 1'
#
loop_
_entity.id
_entity.type
_entity.pdbx_description
1 polymer ?
#
loop_
_entity_poly.entity_id
_entity_poly.type
_entity_poly.pdbx_seq_one_letter_code
_entity_poly.pdbx_strand_id
1 'polypeptide(L)'
;MGTLFRSGFCFLILVLLCICLSGHSVSAQNRKPKNVQVALRAKWSGTPLLLEAGELLSKEWKDLFWDFVESWIHSTNVDSDSNTAKDCLKKISRYGKSLLSERLASIFEFSLTLRSASPRLVLYRQLAEESLSSFPLADDVISNTIDGGISEPNDTTKTTNSEAFLLGMNPKSPGNKCCWVDTGGSLFFEVGELQVWLQNSNDIKDGAFQQPEIFEFDHVHPDSTAGSPAAILYGALGTECFKEFHIALSDAARKGKIKYIVRSVLPSGCESKSASCGAIGTGEPLNLGGYGVELALKNMEYKAMDDSTIKKGVTLEDPHTEDLSQEVRGFIFSQILERKPELTSEVMAFRDYLLSSTVSDTLDVWELKDLGHQTAQRIVQASDPLQSMQEINQNFPSVVSSLSRTKLNDAIKQEIIENQRMIPPGKSLMALNGALINIEDIDLYL
;
A
#
# COMPACT_ATOMS: atom_id res chain seq x y z
N MET A 1 32.33 -44.80 -58.17
CA MET A 1 31.79 -43.42 -58.06
C MET A 1 30.35 -43.45 -57.53
N GLY A 2 30.10 -43.88 -56.29
CA GLY A 2 28.73 -44.04 -55.77
C GLY A 2 28.51 -43.64 -54.31
N THR A 3 29.58 -43.36 -53.57
CA THR A 3 29.52 -43.10 -52.11
C THR A 3 29.72 -41.62 -51.75
N LEU A 4 30.36 -40.83 -52.62
CA LEU A 4 30.57 -39.39 -52.38
C LEU A 4 29.34 -38.52 -52.71
N PHE A 5 28.50 -38.93 -53.66
CA PHE A 5 27.32 -38.15 -54.07
C PHE A 5 26.16 -38.24 -53.06
N ARG A 6 26.06 -39.36 -52.34
CA ARG A 6 25.02 -39.62 -51.34
C ARG A 6 25.20 -38.80 -50.06
N SER A 7 26.45 -38.54 -49.67
CA SER A 7 26.80 -37.74 -48.50
C SER A 7 26.52 -36.24 -48.72
N GLY A 8 26.88 -35.71 -49.89
CA GLY A 8 26.61 -34.31 -50.25
C GLY A 8 25.12 -33.99 -50.34
N PHE A 9 24.30 -34.91 -50.83
CA PHE A 9 22.85 -34.72 -50.94
C PHE A 9 22.16 -34.75 -49.56
N CYS A 10 22.61 -35.61 -48.63
CA CYS A 10 22.11 -35.61 -47.25
C CYS A 10 22.50 -34.32 -46.51
N PHE A 11 23.71 -33.80 -46.77
CA PHE A 11 24.15 -32.55 -46.17
C PHE A 11 23.34 -31.36 -46.69
N LEU A 12 23.03 -31.34 -47.99
CA LEU A 12 22.21 -30.28 -48.59
C LEU A 12 20.77 -30.32 -48.05
N ILE A 13 20.19 -31.50 -47.85
CA ILE A 13 18.87 -31.68 -47.23
C ILE A 13 18.88 -31.23 -45.78
N LEU A 14 19.93 -31.56 -45.01
CA LEU A 14 20.07 -31.11 -43.62
C LEU A 14 20.23 -29.59 -43.53
N VAL A 15 20.97 -28.97 -44.44
CA VAL A 15 21.12 -27.51 -44.49
C VAL A 15 19.81 -26.84 -44.91
N LEU A 16 19.07 -27.38 -45.88
CA LEU A 16 17.75 -26.90 -46.25
C LEU A 16 16.72 -27.09 -45.12
N LEU A 17 16.77 -28.19 -44.39
CA LEU A 17 15.91 -28.40 -43.21
C LEU A 17 16.24 -27.36 -42.11
N CYS A 18 17.51 -27.10 -41.84
CA CYS A 18 17.95 -26.10 -40.86
C CYS A 18 17.57 -24.67 -41.27
N ILE A 19 17.61 -24.33 -42.56
CA ILE A 19 17.16 -23.04 -43.07
C ILE A 19 15.63 -22.91 -43.01
N CYS A 20 14.88 -23.98 -43.29
CA CYS A 20 13.42 -24.00 -43.14
C CYS A 20 12.98 -23.98 -41.66
N LEU A 21 13.78 -24.52 -40.74
CA LEU A 21 13.55 -24.49 -39.29
C LEU A 21 13.96 -23.15 -38.64
N SER A 22 14.76 -22.32 -39.33
CA SER A 22 15.18 -21.00 -38.83
C SER A 22 14.37 -19.83 -39.39
N GLY A 23 13.51 -20.06 -40.39
CA GLY A 23 12.54 -19.09 -40.88
C GLY A 23 11.22 -19.19 -40.10
N HIS A 24 10.87 -18.11 -39.39
CA HIS A 24 9.62 -17.92 -38.64
C HIS A 24 9.60 -18.42 -37.18
N SER A 25 10.55 -17.93 -36.36
CA SER A 25 10.15 -17.52 -35.01
C SER A 25 9.28 -16.27 -35.13
N VAL A 26 7.99 -16.47 -35.41
CA VAL A 26 6.98 -15.44 -35.13
C VAL A 26 6.95 -15.32 -33.62
N SER A 27 7.66 -14.33 -33.09
CA SER A 27 7.43 -13.88 -31.72
C SER A 27 5.99 -13.38 -31.67
N ALA A 28 5.10 -14.23 -31.16
CA ALA A 28 3.74 -13.84 -30.83
C ALA A 28 3.86 -12.72 -29.80
N GLN A 29 3.80 -11.48 -30.27
CA GLN A 29 3.74 -10.32 -29.42
C GLN A 29 2.35 -10.33 -28.80
N ASN A 30 2.22 -11.04 -27.66
CA ASN A 30 1.03 -11.00 -26.82
C ASN A 30 0.73 -9.51 -26.58
N ARG A 31 -0.29 -8.98 -27.25
CA ARG A 31 -0.77 -7.62 -27.03
C ARG A 31 -1.09 -7.54 -25.54
N LYS A 32 -0.27 -6.79 -24.80
CA LYS A 32 -0.51 -6.57 -23.37
C LYS A 32 -1.91 -5.96 -23.23
N PRO A 33 -2.76 -6.48 -22.33
CA PRO A 33 -4.06 -5.89 -22.10
C PRO A 33 -3.89 -4.42 -21.73
N LYS A 34 -4.80 -3.57 -22.25
CA LYS A 34 -4.81 -2.15 -21.91
C LYS A 34 -5.25 -2.03 -20.45
N ASN A 35 -4.29 -1.89 -19.55
CA ASN A 35 -4.53 -1.81 -18.12
C ASN A 35 -4.49 -0.35 -17.65
N VAL A 36 -5.45 0.04 -16.83
CA VAL A 36 -5.40 1.30 -16.09
C VAL A 36 -4.84 1.01 -14.71
N GLN A 37 -3.80 1.74 -14.29
CA GLN A 37 -3.19 1.62 -12.97
C GLN A 37 -3.37 2.93 -12.22
N VAL A 38 -3.92 2.86 -11.02
CA VAL A 38 -4.10 4.00 -10.11
C VAL A 38 -3.40 3.67 -8.81
N ALA A 39 -2.66 4.63 -8.26
CA ALA A 39 -1.98 4.52 -6.99
C ALA A 39 -2.18 5.79 -6.18
N LEU A 40 -2.69 5.66 -4.95
CA LEU A 40 -2.80 6.75 -3.99
C LEU A 40 -1.51 6.85 -3.18
N ARG A 41 -0.88 8.03 -3.17
CA ARG A 41 0.36 8.29 -2.43
C ARG A 41 0.11 9.25 -1.28
N ALA A 42 0.73 8.96 -0.13
CA ALA A 42 0.77 9.84 1.01
C ALA A 42 1.60 11.10 0.73
N LYS A 43 1.33 12.16 1.50
CA LYS A 43 2.12 13.41 1.43
C LYS A 43 3.44 13.34 2.22
N TRP A 44 3.58 12.36 3.12
CA TRP A 44 4.76 12.17 3.96
C TRP A 44 5.71 11.10 3.40
N SER A 45 6.97 11.15 3.83
CA SER A 45 7.97 10.14 3.47
C SER A 45 7.68 8.79 4.12
N GLY A 46 8.10 7.70 3.48
CA GLY A 46 7.96 6.36 4.01
C GLY A 46 8.46 6.23 5.45
N THR A 47 7.72 5.49 6.26
CA THR A 47 8.01 5.24 7.68
C THR A 47 8.65 3.85 7.87
N PRO A 48 9.49 3.63 8.89
CA PRO A 48 10.08 2.31 9.09
C PRO A 48 9.05 1.26 9.53
N LEU A 49 9.02 0.11 8.85
CA LEU A 49 8.10 -0.99 9.18
C LEU A 49 8.30 -1.55 10.59
N LEU A 50 9.54 -1.53 11.09
CA LEU A 50 9.86 -1.97 12.45
C LEU A 50 9.20 -1.08 13.51
N LEU A 51 9.21 0.24 13.29
CA LEU A 51 8.57 1.18 14.21
C LEU A 51 7.04 1.09 14.09
N GLU A 52 6.51 0.93 12.87
CA GLU A 52 5.07 0.72 12.68
C GLU A 52 4.56 -0.53 13.39
N ALA A 53 5.34 -1.61 13.37
CA ALA A 53 5.01 -2.83 14.11
C ALA A 53 4.86 -2.57 15.61
N GLY A 54 5.79 -1.83 16.23
CA GLY A 54 5.68 -1.44 17.64
C GLY A 54 4.42 -0.62 17.92
N GLU A 55 4.10 0.34 17.05
CA GLU A 55 2.89 1.17 17.18
C GLU A 55 1.59 0.38 16.96
N LEU A 56 1.60 -0.68 16.15
CA LEU A 56 0.43 -1.55 16.00
C LEU A 56 0.20 -2.42 17.24
N LEU A 57 1.28 -2.88 17.87
CA LEU A 57 1.18 -3.66 19.12
C LEU A 57 0.69 -2.81 20.28
N SER A 58 1.16 -1.56 20.38
CA SER A 58 0.75 -0.62 21.43
C SER A 58 -0.74 -0.25 21.38
N LYS A 59 -1.36 -0.29 20.19
CA LYS A 59 -2.81 -0.06 20.00
C LYS A 59 -3.66 -1.13 20.67
N GLU A 60 -3.18 -2.38 20.68
CA GLU A 60 -3.86 -3.47 21.36
C GLU A 60 -3.66 -3.32 22.87
N TRP A 61 -2.42 -3.39 23.34
CA TRP A 61 -2.06 -3.21 24.75
C TRP A 61 -0.74 -2.45 24.88
N LYS A 62 -0.67 -1.46 25.79
CA LYS A 62 0.51 -0.58 25.95
C LYS A 62 1.78 -1.35 26.30
N ASP A 63 1.67 -2.45 27.05
CA ASP A 63 2.82 -3.25 27.50
C ASP A 63 3.49 -4.02 26.33
N LEU A 64 2.71 -4.40 25.31
CA LEU A 64 3.22 -5.16 24.16
C LEU A 64 4.27 -4.38 23.35
N PHE A 65 4.24 -3.04 23.41
CA PHE A 65 5.28 -2.20 22.84
C PHE A 65 6.65 -2.51 23.47
N TRP A 66 6.70 -2.54 24.79
CA TRP A 66 7.94 -2.76 25.54
C TRP A 66 8.43 -4.20 25.43
N ASP A 67 7.52 -5.18 25.50
CA ASP A 67 7.85 -6.59 25.26
C ASP A 67 8.45 -6.79 23.86
N PHE A 68 7.93 -6.10 22.86
CA PHE A 68 8.47 -6.11 21.51
C PHE A 68 9.85 -5.47 21.41
N VAL A 69 10.05 -4.31 22.04
CA VAL A 69 11.37 -3.63 22.09
C VAL A 69 12.42 -4.53 22.73
N GLU A 70 12.12 -5.12 23.88
CA GLU A 70 13.02 -6.01 24.62
C GLU A 70 13.33 -7.29 23.82
N SER A 71 12.30 -7.92 23.24
CA SER A 71 12.48 -9.10 22.39
C SER A 71 13.34 -8.78 21.16
N TRP A 72 13.17 -7.60 20.57
CA TRP A 72 13.95 -7.19 19.41
C TRP A 72 15.42 -6.92 19.77
N ILE A 73 15.68 -6.16 20.85
CA ILE A 73 17.03 -5.83 21.33
C ILE A 73 17.81 -7.09 21.72
N HIS A 74 17.16 -8.09 22.32
CA HIS A 74 17.83 -9.36 22.65
C HIS A 74 18.15 -10.19 21.40
N SER A 75 17.31 -10.14 20.36
CA SER A 75 17.49 -10.93 19.13
C SER A 75 18.63 -10.46 18.23
N THR A 76 18.96 -9.17 18.24
CA THR A 76 20.04 -8.61 17.40
C THR A 76 21.41 -9.16 17.76
N ASN A 77 21.57 -9.74 18.95
CA ASN A 77 22.81 -10.40 19.35
C ASN A 77 22.95 -11.84 18.80
N VAL A 78 21.90 -12.40 18.17
CA VAL A 78 21.82 -13.85 17.85
C VAL A 78 21.64 -14.12 16.34
N ASP A 79 20.90 -13.28 15.63
CA ASP A 79 20.58 -13.50 14.21
C ASP A 79 21.56 -12.78 13.27
N SER A 80 22.06 -13.48 12.25
CA SER A 80 22.78 -12.89 11.13
C SER A 80 21.90 -11.89 10.36
N ASP A 81 22.51 -10.79 9.90
CA ASP A 81 21.79 -9.70 9.22
C ASP A 81 20.98 -10.21 8.03
N SER A 82 19.66 -10.02 8.08
CA SER A 82 18.77 -10.32 6.96
C SER A 82 18.94 -9.26 5.88
N ASN A 83 19.46 -9.64 4.72
CA ASN A 83 19.83 -8.68 3.67
C ASN A 83 18.66 -8.25 2.77
N THR A 84 17.52 -8.97 2.79
CA THR A 84 16.38 -8.69 1.91
C THR A 84 15.23 -8.04 2.67
N ALA A 85 14.55 -7.08 2.04
CA ALA A 85 13.36 -6.43 2.60
C ALA A 85 12.27 -7.43 3.04
N LYS A 86 12.09 -8.51 2.24
CA LYS A 86 11.15 -9.60 2.54
C LYS A 86 11.52 -10.38 3.80
N ASP A 87 12.80 -10.62 4.03
CA ASP A 87 13.27 -11.39 5.19
C ASP A 87 13.12 -10.59 6.47
N CYS A 88 13.40 -9.29 6.40
CA CYS A 88 13.11 -8.39 7.51
C CYS A 88 11.63 -8.25 7.81
N LEU A 89 10.75 -8.14 6.79
CA LEU A 89 9.31 -8.13 7.02
C LEU A 89 8.86 -9.42 7.71
N LYS A 90 9.37 -10.58 7.28
CA LYS A 90 9.11 -11.86 7.95
C LYS A 90 9.63 -11.88 9.38
N LYS A 91 10.82 -11.31 9.63
CA LYS A 91 11.41 -11.21 10.98
C LYS A 91 10.55 -10.35 11.89
N ILE A 92 10.20 -9.13 11.46
CA ILE A 92 9.31 -8.20 12.17
C ILE A 92 7.96 -8.87 12.45
N SER A 93 7.37 -9.48 11.42
CA SER A 93 6.09 -10.19 11.54
C SER A 93 6.18 -11.33 12.54
N ARG A 94 7.25 -12.13 12.54
CA ARG A 94 7.44 -13.24 13.48
C ARG A 94 7.46 -12.75 14.93
N TYR A 95 8.25 -11.72 15.24
CA TYR A 95 8.35 -11.17 16.60
C TYR A 95 7.05 -10.49 17.05
N GLY A 96 6.37 -9.76 16.17
CA GLY A 96 5.06 -9.19 16.49
C GLY A 96 4.01 -10.28 16.76
N LYS A 97 3.98 -11.33 15.93
CA LYS A 97 3.03 -12.45 16.08
C LYS A 97 3.27 -13.28 17.34
N SER A 98 4.51 -13.44 17.79
CA SER A 98 4.80 -14.20 19.02
C SER A 98 4.21 -13.55 20.28
N LEU A 99 3.87 -12.27 20.22
CA LEU A 99 3.27 -11.52 21.33
C LEU A 99 1.73 -11.46 21.24
N LEU A 100 1.14 -11.96 20.16
CA LEU A 100 -0.29 -11.87 19.87
C LEU A 100 -0.96 -13.25 19.82
N SER A 101 -2.28 -13.27 20.02
CA SER A 101 -3.08 -14.46 19.76
C SER A 101 -3.15 -14.77 18.25
N GLU A 102 -3.42 -16.02 17.87
CA GLU A 102 -3.48 -16.45 16.45
C GLU A 102 -4.43 -15.60 15.59
N ARG A 103 -5.58 -15.18 16.15
CA ARG A 103 -6.55 -14.33 15.44
C ARG A 103 -6.00 -12.92 15.21
N LEU A 104 -5.35 -12.35 16.22
CA LEU A 104 -4.75 -11.01 16.14
C LEU A 104 -3.49 -11.02 15.27
N ALA A 105 -2.77 -12.14 15.19
CA ALA A 105 -1.59 -12.29 14.34
C ALA A 105 -1.90 -12.08 12.84
N SER A 106 -3.06 -12.57 12.36
CA SER A 106 -3.51 -12.33 10.98
C SER A 106 -3.89 -10.87 10.74
N ILE A 107 -4.58 -10.25 11.71
CA ILE A 107 -4.97 -8.84 11.63
C ILE A 107 -3.72 -7.95 11.65
N PHE A 108 -2.75 -8.25 12.51
CA PHE A 108 -1.49 -7.53 12.61
C PHE A 108 -0.72 -7.50 11.29
N GLU A 109 -0.58 -8.64 10.61
CA GLU A 109 0.09 -8.70 9.30
C GLU A 109 -0.64 -7.87 8.24
N PHE A 110 -1.98 -7.92 8.26
CA PHE A 110 -2.81 -7.11 7.38
C PHE A 110 -2.65 -5.62 7.67
N SER A 111 -2.76 -5.19 8.93
CA SER A 111 -2.61 -3.80 9.37
C SER A 111 -1.22 -3.23 9.10
N LEU A 112 -0.17 -4.06 9.19
CA LEU A 112 1.20 -3.70 8.83
C LEU A 112 1.36 -3.52 7.31
N THR A 113 0.69 -4.36 6.52
CA THR A 113 0.67 -4.23 5.05
C THR A 113 -0.09 -2.98 4.60
N LEU A 114 -1.17 -2.63 5.30
CA LEU A 114 -1.92 -1.39 5.09
C LEU A 114 -1.20 -0.15 5.60
N ARG A 115 -0.15 -0.32 6.41
CA ARG A 115 0.66 0.77 6.96
C ARG A 115 -0.16 1.74 7.81
N SER A 116 -1.17 1.19 8.50
CA SER A 116 -2.16 1.94 9.29
C SER A 116 -1.58 2.69 10.51
N ALA A 117 -0.35 2.35 10.92
CA ALA A 117 0.39 3.06 11.97
C ALA A 117 1.30 4.19 11.45
N SER A 118 1.46 4.33 10.12
CA SER A 118 2.31 5.37 9.53
C SER A 118 1.97 6.81 10.00
N PRO A 119 0.68 7.23 10.07
CA PRO A 119 0.33 8.56 10.58
C PRO A 119 0.81 8.82 12.01
N ARG A 120 0.87 7.79 12.85
CA ARG A 120 1.32 7.89 14.24
C ARG A 120 2.80 8.24 14.33
N LEU A 121 3.62 7.67 13.45
CA LEU A 121 5.04 7.99 13.36
C LEU A 121 5.29 9.38 12.77
N VAL A 122 4.42 9.83 11.85
CA VAL A 122 4.47 11.21 11.34
C VAL A 122 4.21 12.23 12.46
N LEU A 123 3.26 11.92 13.36
CA LEU A 123 3.05 12.74 14.57
C LEU A 123 4.32 12.81 15.44
N TYR A 124 5.01 11.68 15.66
CA TYR A 124 6.29 11.71 16.41
C TYR A 124 7.40 12.48 15.69
N ARG A 125 7.45 12.48 14.35
CA ARG A 125 8.38 13.33 13.59
C ARG A 125 8.14 14.81 13.87
N GLN A 126 6.87 15.22 13.93
CA GLN A 126 6.51 16.60 14.23
C GLN A 126 6.92 16.99 15.66
N LEU A 127 6.63 16.14 16.65
CA LEU A 127 7.05 16.36 18.03
C LEU A 127 8.58 16.38 18.18
N ALA A 128 9.30 15.58 17.39
CA ALA A 128 10.75 15.57 17.35
C ALA A 128 11.31 16.90 16.80
N GLU A 129 10.71 17.45 15.74
CA GLU A 129 11.09 18.76 15.20
C GLU A 129 10.82 19.90 16.20
N GLU A 130 9.70 19.83 16.92
CA GLU A 130 9.35 20.78 17.98
C GLU A 130 10.34 20.72 19.15
N SER A 131 10.74 19.51 19.55
CA SER A 131 11.78 19.29 20.56
C SER A 131 13.13 19.88 20.13
N LEU A 132 13.57 19.63 18.89
CA LEU A 132 14.83 20.17 18.36
C LEU A 132 14.80 21.70 18.21
N SER A 133 13.69 22.26 17.73
CA SER A 133 13.55 23.71 17.53
C SER A 133 13.39 24.50 18.83
N SER A 134 12.97 23.85 19.92
CA SER A 134 12.92 24.47 21.25
C SER A 134 14.32 24.76 21.83
N PHE A 135 15.38 24.12 21.31
CA PHE A 135 16.76 24.29 21.78
C PHE A 135 17.73 24.52 20.59
N PRO A 136 17.66 25.68 19.91
CA PRO A 136 18.51 25.94 18.76
C PRO A 136 19.99 25.90 19.17
N LEU A 137 20.76 25.01 18.53
CA LEU A 137 22.21 24.95 18.67
C LEU A 137 22.85 26.10 17.90
N ALA A 138 24.02 26.57 18.35
CA ALA A 138 24.71 27.73 17.78
C ALA A 138 25.02 27.62 16.26
N ASP A 139 25.08 26.40 15.71
CA ASP A 139 25.36 26.15 14.29
C ASP A 139 24.23 26.58 13.35
N ASP A 140 22.97 26.61 13.81
CA ASP A 140 21.82 27.08 13.01
C ASP A 140 21.69 28.61 12.97
N VAL A 141 22.43 29.33 13.82
CA VAL A 141 22.50 30.79 13.78
C VAL A 141 23.42 31.26 12.65
N ILE A 142 24.43 30.45 12.29
CA ILE A 142 25.45 30.80 11.29
C ILE A 142 24.92 30.65 9.86
N SER A 143 24.02 29.69 9.61
CA SER A 143 23.38 29.53 8.29
C SER A 143 22.44 30.69 7.94
N ASN A 144 21.90 31.39 8.94
CA ASN A 144 21.04 32.57 8.76
C ASN A 144 21.78 33.92 8.76
N THR A 145 23.09 33.95 9.05
CA THR A 145 23.88 35.21 9.16
C THR A 145 24.83 35.47 7.98
N ILE A 146 24.90 34.59 6.98
CA ILE A 146 25.82 34.78 5.83
C ILE A 146 25.22 35.65 4.71
N ASP A 147 23.90 35.93 4.69
CA ASP A 147 23.32 36.88 3.73
C ASP A 147 23.21 38.29 4.32
N GLY A 148 24.36 38.82 4.75
CA GLY A 148 24.52 40.18 5.26
C GLY A 148 24.77 41.19 4.14
N GLY A 149 23.75 41.43 3.30
CA GLY A 149 23.72 42.53 2.32
C GLY A 149 22.79 43.64 2.78
N ILE A 150 23.34 44.82 3.08
CA ILE A 150 22.65 46.03 3.54
C ILE A 150 21.47 46.39 2.63
N SER A 151 20.25 46.47 3.18
CA SER A 151 19.19 47.33 2.66
C SER A 151 18.25 47.81 3.78
N GLU A 152 17.94 49.11 3.73
CA GLU A 152 17.10 49.89 4.66
C GLU A 152 15.61 49.47 4.64
N PRO A 153 14.82 49.90 5.65
CA PRO A 153 13.56 49.25 5.99
C PRO A 153 12.43 49.72 5.08
N ASN A 154 11.80 48.79 4.36
CA ASN A 154 10.49 49.00 3.78
C ASN A 154 9.52 47.95 4.34
N ASP A 155 8.54 48.46 5.09
CA ASP A 155 7.31 47.79 5.48
C ASP A 155 6.68 47.09 4.27
N THR A 156 6.72 45.77 4.26
CA THR A 156 5.65 44.95 3.69
C THR A 156 5.79 43.54 4.22
N THR A 157 5.03 43.26 5.27
CA THR A 157 4.74 41.90 5.77
C THR A 157 4.20 41.04 4.64
N LYS A 158 5.09 40.25 4.03
CA LYS A 158 4.75 38.99 3.38
C LYS A 158 5.53 37.90 4.09
N THR A 159 4.93 37.37 5.15
CA THR A 159 5.21 36.05 5.71
C THR A 159 5.07 35.05 4.55
N THR A 160 6.19 34.74 3.92
CA THR A 160 6.26 33.74 2.86
C THR A 160 5.97 32.37 3.47
N ASN A 161 5.10 31.62 2.81
CA ASN A 161 4.62 30.27 3.12
C ASN A 161 5.73 29.18 3.11
N SER A 162 6.81 29.34 3.87
CA SER A 162 7.88 28.35 4.02
C SER A 162 7.62 27.32 5.13
N GLU A 163 6.71 27.59 6.06
CA GLU A 163 6.36 26.68 7.16
C GLU A 163 5.47 25.50 6.71
N ALA A 164 4.77 25.64 5.58
CA ALA A 164 3.83 24.62 5.09
C ALA A 164 4.49 23.39 4.42
N PHE A 165 5.82 23.39 4.24
CA PHE A 165 6.53 22.40 3.41
C PHE A 165 7.33 21.33 4.18
N LEU A 166 7.39 21.37 5.51
CA LEU A 166 8.10 20.35 6.31
C LEU A 166 7.21 19.21 6.82
N LEU A 167 5.90 19.28 6.59
CA LEU A 167 4.95 18.26 7.04
C LEU A 167 5.30 16.88 6.43
N GLY A 168 5.78 15.98 7.30
CA GLY A 168 6.02 14.59 6.94
C GLY A 168 7.42 14.24 6.42
N MET A 169 8.37 15.18 6.45
CA MET A 169 9.80 14.86 6.24
C MET A 169 10.42 14.32 7.53
N ASN A 170 11.51 13.54 7.40
CA ASN A 170 12.28 13.10 8.57
C ASN A 170 13.06 14.30 9.16
N PRO A 171 13.04 14.51 10.49
CA PRO A 171 13.77 15.61 11.10
C PRO A 171 15.27 15.47 10.83
N LYS A 172 15.97 16.60 10.74
CA LYS A 172 17.44 16.62 10.64
C LYS A 172 18.00 16.83 12.04
N SER A 173 18.56 15.76 12.60
CA SER A 173 19.20 15.86 13.91
C SER A 173 20.59 16.50 13.78
N PRO A 174 20.97 17.38 14.72
CA PRO A 174 22.30 17.98 14.78
C PRO A 174 23.43 16.94 14.80
N GLY A 175 24.55 17.26 14.15
CA GLY A 175 25.78 16.45 14.17
C GLY A 175 25.63 15.03 13.62
N ASN A 176 24.61 14.75 12.79
CA ASN A 176 24.26 13.40 12.32
C ASN A 176 24.02 12.39 13.47
N LYS A 177 23.64 12.86 14.66
CA LYS A 177 23.23 11.99 15.77
C LYS A 177 21.84 11.43 15.45
N CYS A 178 21.55 10.20 15.87
CA CYS A 178 20.31 9.51 15.49
C CYS A 178 19.30 9.34 16.64
N CYS A 179 19.77 9.59 17.86
CA CYS A 179 18.97 9.48 19.07
C CYS A 179 19.32 10.66 19.98
N TRP A 180 18.32 11.17 20.70
CA TRP A 180 18.52 12.16 21.75
C TRP A 180 17.45 12.02 22.83
N VAL A 181 17.74 12.54 24.02
CA VAL A 181 16.81 12.56 25.14
C VAL A 181 16.44 14.00 25.45
N ASP A 182 15.14 14.26 25.47
CA ASP A 182 14.56 15.54 25.88
C ASP A 182 14.08 15.44 27.33
N THR A 183 14.55 16.37 28.15
CA THR A 183 14.17 16.50 29.56
C THR A 183 13.33 17.74 29.85
N GLY A 184 12.95 18.50 28.81
CA GLY A 184 12.22 19.77 28.87
C GLY A 184 13.09 20.99 29.18
N GLY A 185 14.27 20.78 29.78
CA GLY A 185 15.26 21.85 30.02
C GLY A 185 16.56 21.71 29.22
N SER A 186 16.84 20.52 28.69
CA SER A 186 18.06 20.23 27.92
C SER A 186 17.86 19.00 27.04
N LEU A 187 18.58 18.98 25.90
CA LEU A 187 18.69 17.83 25.01
C LEU A 187 20.03 17.13 25.21
N PHE A 188 20.00 15.80 25.37
CA PHE A 188 21.21 14.97 25.48
C PHE A 188 21.37 14.09 24.25
N PHE A 189 22.45 14.27 23.50
CA PHE A 189 22.76 13.49 22.30
C PHE A 189 23.75 12.35 22.56
N GLU A 190 24.36 12.32 23.75
CA GLU A 190 25.30 11.29 24.17
C GLU A 190 24.92 10.67 25.51
N VAL A 191 25.09 9.35 25.62
CA VAL A 191 24.73 8.58 26.82
C VAL A 191 25.57 8.98 28.04
N GLY A 192 26.83 9.38 27.83
CA GLY A 192 27.71 9.82 28.91
C GLY A 192 27.19 11.05 29.64
N GLU A 193 26.76 12.08 28.89
CA GLU A 193 26.19 13.32 29.44
C GLU A 193 24.86 13.03 30.15
N LEU A 194 24.02 12.19 29.56
CA LEU A 194 22.77 11.75 30.16
C LEU A 194 22.99 11.04 31.50
N GLN A 195 24.00 10.16 31.59
CA GLN A 195 24.28 9.45 32.84
C GLN A 195 24.67 10.40 33.98
N VAL A 196 25.41 11.47 33.68
CA VAL A 196 25.73 12.51 34.67
C VAL A 196 24.46 13.21 35.15
N TRP A 197 23.55 13.55 34.23
CA TRP A 197 22.26 14.13 34.59
C TRP A 197 21.40 13.18 35.45
N LEU A 198 21.33 11.89 35.10
CA LEU A 198 20.59 10.85 35.86
C LEU A 198 21.15 10.62 37.27
N GLN A 199 22.43 10.91 37.51
CA GLN A 199 23.03 10.83 38.85
C GLN A 199 22.63 12.03 39.72
N ASN A 200 22.51 13.22 39.13
CA ASN A 200 22.21 14.48 39.83
C ASN A 200 20.70 14.80 39.93
N SER A 201 19.85 14.01 39.29
CA SER A 201 18.40 14.24 39.17
C SER A 201 17.61 14.31 40.50
N ASN A 202 18.19 13.83 41.60
CA ASN A 202 17.54 13.84 42.92
C ASN A 202 17.34 15.26 43.50
N ASP A 203 18.10 16.27 43.04
CA ASP A 203 17.99 17.67 43.50
C ASP A 203 17.01 18.52 42.66
N ILE A 204 16.39 17.94 41.62
CA ILE A 204 15.49 18.65 40.68
C ILE A 204 14.04 18.63 41.19
N LYS A 205 13.82 18.93 42.48
CA LYS A 205 12.47 19.13 43.04
C LYS A 205 12.10 20.61 43.23
N ASP A 206 13.05 21.53 43.06
CA ASP A 206 12.91 22.92 43.52
C ASP A 206 13.18 24.01 42.46
N GLY A 207 13.16 23.67 41.17
CA GLY A 207 13.38 24.64 40.09
C GLY A 207 12.33 24.53 38.99
N ALA A 208 11.81 25.67 38.55
CA ALA A 208 10.81 25.87 37.50
C ALA A 208 11.29 25.42 36.09
N PHE A 209 11.69 24.16 35.93
CA PHE A 209 11.91 23.55 34.64
C PHE A 209 10.58 23.05 34.08
N GLN A 210 10.22 23.59 32.93
CA GLN A 210 9.03 23.18 32.18
C GLN A 210 9.24 21.74 31.73
N GLN A 211 8.57 20.78 32.39
CA GLN A 211 8.64 19.39 31.98
C GLN A 211 8.14 19.26 30.53
N PRO A 212 8.72 18.35 29.73
CA PRO A 212 8.25 18.16 28.37
C PRO A 212 6.80 17.69 28.40
N GLU A 213 5.99 18.15 27.46
CA GLU A 213 4.58 17.78 27.38
C GLU A 213 4.45 16.28 27.11
N ILE A 214 3.62 15.59 27.90
CA ILE A 214 3.39 14.14 27.80
C ILE A 214 1.94 13.92 27.37
N PHE A 215 1.75 13.12 26.33
CA PHE A 215 0.45 12.82 25.78
C PHE A 215 -0.04 11.42 26.20
N GLU A 216 -1.35 11.17 26.15
CA GLU A 216 -1.94 9.87 26.50
C GLU A 216 -1.43 8.73 25.62
N PHE A 217 -1.08 9.07 24.38
CA PHE A 217 -0.59 8.14 23.37
C PHE A 217 0.89 7.79 23.53
N ASP A 218 1.64 8.49 24.39
CA ASP A 218 3.07 8.26 24.57
C ASP A 218 3.35 6.92 25.25
N HIS A 219 4.45 6.28 24.86
CA HIS A 219 4.89 5.01 25.45
C HIS A 219 5.64 5.29 26.73
N VAL A 220 4.95 5.20 27.86
CA VAL A 220 5.55 5.31 29.20
C VAL A 220 6.06 3.94 29.64
N HIS A 221 7.29 3.87 30.12
CA HIS A 221 7.89 2.61 30.59
C HIS A 221 7.17 2.09 31.85
N PRO A 222 6.87 0.78 31.97
CA PRO A 222 6.08 0.23 33.09
C PRO A 222 6.67 0.52 34.47
N ASP A 223 8.01 0.49 34.60
CA ASP A 223 8.71 0.78 35.86
C ASP A 223 8.76 2.28 36.24
N SER A 224 8.15 3.17 35.44
CA SER A 224 8.18 4.61 35.69
C SER A 224 7.38 4.98 36.93
N THR A 225 7.95 5.80 37.82
CA THR A 225 7.27 6.28 39.02
C THR A 225 6.55 7.61 38.77
N ALA A 226 5.34 7.76 39.31
CA ALA A 226 4.58 9.01 39.22
C ALA A 226 5.27 10.14 40.01
N GLY A 227 5.41 11.31 39.37
CA GLY A 227 6.04 12.49 39.97
C GLY A 227 7.56 12.61 39.78
N SER A 228 8.21 11.61 39.19
CA SER A 228 9.61 11.70 38.77
C SER A 228 9.77 12.55 37.50
N PRO A 229 10.91 13.24 37.29
CA PRO A 229 11.16 14.03 36.09
C PRO A 229 11.06 13.19 34.82
N ALA A 230 10.45 13.74 33.78
CA ALA A 230 10.25 13.06 32.51
C ALA A 230 11.51 13.12 31.63
N ALA A 231 11.84 11.99 31.01
CA ALA A 231 12.88 11.88 30.00
C ALA A 231 12.30 11.18 28.78
N ILE A 232 12.21 11.93 27.67
CA ILE A 232 11.64 11.46 26.41
C ILE A 232 12.78 11.09 25.47
N LEU A 233 12.91 9.80 25.14
CA LEU A 233 13.85 9.32 24.14
C LEU A 233 13.23 9.46 22.75
N TYR A 234 13.88 10.24 21.91
CA TYR A 234 13.65 10.27 20.47
C TYR A 234 14.69 9.37 19.80
N GLY A 235 14.24 8.33 19.11
CA GLY A 235 15.12 7.42 18.38
C GLY A 235 14.38 6.27 17.73
N ALA A 236 15.08 5.51 16.90
CA ALA A 236 14.51 4.38 16.18
C ALA A 236 15.03 3.05 16.73
N LEU A 237 14.11 2.15 17.09
CA LEU A 237 14.41 0.75 17.35
C LEU A 237 15.18 0.15 16.17
N GLY A 238 16.26 -0.58 16.45
CA GLY A 238 17.17 -1.13 15.45
C GLY A 238 18.41 -0.27 15.18
N THR A 239 18.54 0.89 15.81
CA THR A 239 19.82 1.64 15.87
C THR A 239 20.59 1.29 17.13
N GLU A 240 21.92 1.33 17.09
CA GLU A 240 22.75 1.06 18.29
C GLU A 240 22.55 2.15 19.36
N CYS A 241 22.41 3.42 18.96
CA CYS A 241 22.17 4.50 19.91
C CYS A 241 20.88 4.28 20.71
N PHE A 242 19.82 3.76 20.08
CA PHE A 242 18.57 3.49 20.78
C PHE A 242 18.77 2.45 21.88
N LYS A 243 19.53 1.39 21.61
CA LYS A 243 19.85 0.34 22.58
C LYS A 243 20.62 0.91 23.78
N GLU A 244 21.65 1.71 23.55
CA GLU A 244 22.46 2.29 24.63
C GLU A 244 21.64 3.23 25.53
N PHE A 245 20.86 4.14 24.92
CA PHE A 245 19.96 5.04 25.65
C PHE A 245 18.87 4.28 26.40
N HIS A 246 18.27 3.29 25.75
CA HIS A 246 17.21 2.47 26.33
C HIS A 246 17.70 1.76 27.60
N ILE A 247 18.87 1.11 27.57
CA ILE A 247 19.44 0.44 28.76
C ILE A 247 19.62 1.44 29.91
N ALA A 248 20.21 2.61 29.64
CA ALA A 248 20.47 3.62 30.67
C ALA A 248 19.17 4.19 31.29
N LEU A 249 18.17 4.47 30.45
CA LEU A 249 16.88 5.03 30.88
C LEU A 249 16.01 3.99 31.58
N SER A 250 15.95 2.75 31.09
CA SER A 250 15.21 1.65 31.72
C SER A 250 15.75 1.35 33.12
N ASP A 251 17.07 1.32 33.30
CA ASP A 251 17.70 1.14 34.62
C ASP A 251 17.43 2.32 35.57
N ALA A 252 17.35 3.55 35.05
CA ALA A 252 17.02 4.72 35.84
C ALA A 252 15.53 4.76 36.23
N ALA A 253 14.63 4.35 35.32
CA ALA A 253 13.21 4.21 35.56
C ALA A 253 12.94 3.15 36.64
N ARG A 254 13.59 1.98 36.55
CA ARG A 254 13.51 0.91 37.57
C ARG A 254 13.96 1.35 38.97
N LYS A 255 14.90 2.29 39.04
CA LYS A 255 15.36 2.92 40.29
C LYS A 255 14.43 4.05 40.77
N GLY A 256 13.31 4.30 40.08
CA GLY A 256 12.32 5.33 40.39
C GLY A 256 12.78 6.76 40.12
N LYS A 257 13.91 6.96 39.42
CA LYS A 257 14.52 8.28 39.24
C LYS A 257 13.84 9.15 38.21
N ILE A 258 13.31 8.53 37.16
CA ILE A 258 12.73 9.22 36.00
C ILE A 258 11.43 8.57 35.56
N LYS A 259 10.63 9.34 34.84
CA LYS A 259 9.55 8.82 34.01
C LYS A 259 10.08 8.68 32.58
N TYR A 260 10.35 7.44 32.17
CA TYR A 260 10.94 7.15 30.86
C TYR A 260 9.85 7.00 29.80
N ILE A 261 9.97 7.78 28.73
CA ILE A 261 9.05 7.78 27.59
C ILE A 261 9.82 7.57 26.29
N VAL A 262 9.23 6.86 25.33
CA VAL A 262 9.80 6.69 23.98
C VAL A 262 8.88 7.31 22.93
N ARG A 263 9.45 8.16 22.08
CA ARG A 263 8.85 8.64 20.83
C ARG A 263 9.67 8.13 19.66
N SER A 264 9.08 7.23 18.87
CA SER A 264 9.80 6.53 17.81
C SER A 264 10.00 7.44 16.60
N VAL A 265 11.26 7.78 16.30
CA VAL A 265 11.62 8.62 15.15
C VAL A 265 12.94 8.16 14.54
N LEU A 266 12.98 8.09 13.20
CA LEU A 266 14.22 7.87 12.45
C LEU A 266 14.60 9.18 11.73
N PRO A 267 15.62 9.91 12.20
CA PRO A 267 16.09 11.13 11.55
C PRO A 267 16.67 10.87 10.16
N SER A 268 16.71 11.92 9.34
CA SER A 268 17.33 11.89 8.01
C SER A 268 18.82 11.56 8.11
N GLY A 269 19.32 10.60 7.33
CA GLY A 269 20.73 10.20 7.32
C GLY A 269 21.09 9.11 8.33
N CYS A 270 20.13 8.64 9.12
CA CYS A 270 20.30 7.55 10.07
C CYS A 270 19.93 6.17 9.51
N GLU A 271 19.48 6.10 8.26
CA GLU A 271 19.09 4.86 7.60
C GLU A 271 20.27 3.87 7.52
N SER A 272 21.47 4.36 7.19
CA SER A 272 22.70 3.55 7.11
C SER A 272 23.26 3.13 8.48
N LYS A 273 22.87 3.84 9.54
CA LYS A 273 23.26 3.55 10.94
C LYS A 273 22.28 2.61 11.64
N SER A 274 21.16 2.32 10.99
CA SER A 274 20.21 1.31 11.46
C SER A 274 20.66 -0.08 11.02
N ALA A 275 20.43 -1.09 11.87
CA ALA A 275 20.60 -2.49 11.50
C ALA A 275 19.74 -2.84 10.28
N SER A 276 20.00 -3.97 9.61
CA SER A 276 19.46 -4.25 8.26
C SER A 276 17.94 -4.10 8.10
N CYS A 277 17.16 -4.25 9.18
CA CYS A 277 15.70 -4.10 9.16
C CYS A 277 15.16 -2.73 9.63
N GLY A 278 16.00 -1.90 10.25
CA GLY A 278 15.57 -0.66 10.92
C GLY A 278 15.14 0.46 9.98
N ALA A 279 15.64 0.49 8.74
CA ALA A 279 15.29 1.48 7.73
C ALA A 279 14.32 0.98 6.65
N ILE A 280 13.77 -0.23 6.77
CA ILE A 280 12.94 -0.77 5.70
C ILE A 280 11.60 -0.05 5.62
N GLY A 281 11.23 0.35 4.41
CA GLY A 281 10.00 1.08 4.14
C GLY A 281 10.15 2.59 4.28
N THR A 282 11.36 3.10 4.52
CA THR A 282 11.69 4.53 4.48
C THR A 282 12.04 5.00 3.07
N GLY A 283 12.07 6.33 2.88
CA GLY A 283 12.43 6.96 1.61
C GLY A 283 11.20 7.44 0.85
N GLU A 284 10.79 6.71 -0.18
CA GLU A 284 9.70 7.14 -1.06
C GLU A 284 8.38 7.36 -0.31
N PRO A 285 7.52 8.29 -0.79
CA PRO A 285 6.18 8.47 -0.24
C PRO A 285 5.39 7.17 -0.26
N LEU A 286 4.66 6.93 0.82
CA LEU A 286 3.94 5.69 1.03
C LEU A 286 2.78 5.53 0.03
N ASN A 287 2.67 4.37 -0.62
CA ASN A 287 1.44 3.99 -1.30
C ASN A 287 0.42 3.56 -0.24
N LEU A 288 -0.71 4.27 -0.16
CA LEU A 288 -1.74 4.00 0.84
C LEU A 288 -2.64 2.85 0.39
N GLY A 289 -3.14 2.06 1.34
CA GLY A 289 -4.19 1.07 1.11
C GLY A 289 -5.57 1.60 1.51
N GLY A 290 -6.60 0.77 1.34
CA GLY A 290 -7.95 1.06 1.87
C GLY A 290 -8.78 2.06 1.07
N TYR A 291 -8.48 2.26 -0.20
CA TYR A 291 -9.34 3.05 -1.11
C TYR A 291 -9.85 2.18 -2.26
N GLY A 292 -11.04 2.52 -2.75
CA GLY A 292 -11.61 1.96 -3.98
C GLY A 292 -11.33 2.87 -5.18
N VAL A 293 -11.20 2.27 -6.37
CA VAL A 293 -11.09 3.00 -7.63
C VAL A 293 -12.26 2.59 -8.50
N GLU A 294 -12.98 3.58 -9.01
CA GLU A 294 -14.05 3.36 -9.99
C GLU A 294 -13.67 3.97 -11.35
N LEU A 295 -14.07 3.27 -12.41
CA LEU A 295 -14.00 3.78 -13.78
C LEU A 295 -15.43 4.12 -14.21
N ALA A 296 -15.85 5.35 -13.90
CA ALA A 296 -17.16 5.83 -14.29
C ALA A 296 -17.24 5.99 -15.81
N LEU A 297 -18.11 5.20 -16.44
CA LEU A 297 -18.48 5.39 -17.83
C LEU A 297 -19.37 6.63 -17.93
N LYS A 298 -18.76 7.77 -18.25
CA LYS A 298 -19.53 8.96 -18.60
C LYS A 298 -20.10 8.74 -20.00
N ASN A 299 -21.43 8.62 -20.13
CA ASN A 299 -22.11 8.54 -21.41
C ASN A 299 -21.59 9.66 -22.32
N MET A 300 -20.86 9.28 -23.37
CA MET A 300 -20.60 10.14 -24.52
C MET A 300 -21.72 9.89 -25.53
N GLU A 301 -22.99 9.99 -25.11
CA GLU A 301 -24.08 10.19 -26.06
C GLU A 301 -23.83 11.53 -26.75
N TYR A 302 -22.97 11.52 -27.77
CA TYR A 302 -23.21 12.32 -28.93
C TYR A 302 -24.57 11.86 -29.43
N LYS A 303 -25.60 12.64 -29.11
CA LYS A 303 -26.73 12.82 -30.03
C LYS A 303 -26.18 13.44 -31.31
N ALA A 304 -25.32 12.72 -32.03
CA ALA A 304 -25.04 12.98 -33.42
C ALA A 304 -26.25 12.41 -34.17
N MET A 305 -27.28 13.25 -34.31
CA MET A 305 -28.14 13.17 -35.47
C MET A 305 -27.22 13.37 -36.68
N ASP A 306 -26.64 12.31 -37.21
CA ASP A 306 -25.98 12.35 -38.51
C ASP A 306 -26.49 11.20 -39.37
N ASP A 307 -27.72 11.40 -39.83
CA ASP A 307 -28.23 10.80 -41.06
C ASP A 307 -27.30 11.24 -42.21
N SER A 308 -26.30 10.43 -42.55
CA SER A 308 -26.03 10.06 -43.95
C SER A 308 -24.73 9.26 -44.14
N THR A 309 -24.93 8.03 -44.64
CA THR A 309 -24.15 7.40 -45.72
C THR A 309 -22.65 7.16 -45.53
N ILE A 310 -22.35 5.88 -45.26
CA ILE A 310 -21.34 5.04 -45.95
C ILE A 310 -20.29 5.84 -46.73
N LYS A 311 -19.11 6.03 -46.12
CA LYS A 311 -17.86 6.18 -46.87
C LYS A 311 -17.02 4.93 -46.70
N LYS A 312 -17.15 4.03 -47.67
CA LYS A 312 -16.16 2.98 -47.97
C LYS A 312 -14.82 3.67 -48.21
N GLY A 313 -13.77 3.19 -47.54
CA GLY A 313 -12.39 3.44 -47.93
C GLY A 313 -11.50 3.87 -46.78
N VAL A 314 -11.05 2.90 -45.97
CA VAL A 314 -9.72 2.96 -45.35
C VAL A 314 -9.08 1.60 -45.54
N THR A 315 -7.88 1.63 -46.11
CA THR A 315 -7.03 0.53 -46.52
C THR A 315 -6.77 -0.44 -45.37
N LEU A 316 -7.19 -1.68 -45.57
CA LEU A 316 -6.90 -2.84 -44.72
C LEU A 316 -5.40 -3.14 -44.82
N GLU A 317 -4.66 -2.85 -43.75
CA GLU A 317 -3.44 -3.61 -43.46
C GLU A 317 -3.86 -5.02 -43.02
N ASP A 318 -3.09 -5.99 -43.50
CA ASP A 318 -3.36 -7.43 -43.57
C ASP A 318 -3.83 -8.06 -42.22
N PRO A 319 -5.07 -8.58 -42.11
CA PRO A 319 -5.64 -9.06 -40.84
C PRO A 319 -5.23 -10.51 -40.46
N HIS A 320 -4.26 -11.12 -41.14
CA HIS A 320 -4.05 -12.57 -41.08
C HIS A 320 -3.21 -13.13 -39.92
N THR A 321 -3.06 -12.42 -38.80
CA THR A 321 -2.28 -12.93 -37.64
C THR A 321 -2.93 -12.66 -36.28
N GLU A 322 -4.21 -12.96 -36.12
CA GLU A 322 -4.85 -12.98 -34.79
C GLU A 322 -5.39 -14.37 -34.46
N ASP A 323 -5.19 -14.78 -33.20
CA ASP A 323 -5.59 -16.08 -32.65
C ASP A 323 -7.12 -16.22 -32.62
N LEU A 324 -7.67 -16.94 -33.60
CA LEU A 324 -9.10 -17.17 -33.80
C LEU A 324 -9.73 -18.10 -32.74
N SER A 325 -8.93 -18.62 -31.80
CA SER A 325 -9.41 -19.49 -30.72
C SER A 325 -10.05 -18.73 -29.55
N GLN A 326 -9.85 -17.41 -29.45
CA GLN A 326 -10.49 -16.60 -28.42
C GLN A 326 -12.00 -16.47 -28.65
N GLU A 327 -12.76 -16.67 -27.57
CA GLU A 327 -14.20 -16.45 -27.55
C GLU A 327 -14.51 -14.96 -27.53
N VAL A 328 -15.04 -14.44 -28.64
CA VAL A 328 -15.48 -13.04 -28.74
C VAL A 328 -17.01 -13.03 -28.68
N ARG A 329 -17.57 -12.50 -27.57
CA ARG A 329 -19.02 -12.40 -27.31
C ARG A 329 -19.81 -13.71 -27.51
N GLY A 330 -19.23 -14.85 -27.12
CA GLY A 330 -19.88 -16.16 -27.23
C GLY A 330 -19.57 -16.94 -28.50
N PHE A 331 -18.74 -16.39 -29.40
CA PHE A 331 -18.37 -17.03 -30.66
C PHE A 331 -16.89 -17.41 -30.70
N ILE A 332 -16.62 -18.67 -31.05
CA ILE A 332 -15.27 -19.16 -31.34
C ILE A 332 -15.08 -19.12 -32.86
N PHE A 333 -14.36 -18.10 -33.33
CA PHE A 333 -14.23 -17.82 -34.76
C PHE A 333 -13.42 -18.88 -35.51
N SER A 334 -12.50 -19.60 -34.84
CA SER A 334 -11.78 -20.73 -35.42
C SER A 334 -12.72 -21.86 -35.85
N GLN A 335 -13.67 -22.25 -35.01
CA GLN A 335 -14.64 -23.30 -35.34
C GLN A 335 -15.63 -22.87 -36.43
N ILE A 336 -15.98 -21.59 -36.51
CA ILE A 336 -16.89 -21.07 -37.54
C ILE A 336 -16.20 -21.08 -38.92
N LEU A 337 -14.93 -20.66 -38.97
CA LEU A 337 -14.13 -20.66 -40.18
C LEU A 337 -13.80 -22.09 -40.66
N GLU A 338 -13.60 -23.04 -39.75
CA GLU A 338 -13.45 -24.46 -40.08
C GLU A 338 -14.71 -25.06 -40.71
N ARG A 339 -15.89 -24.66 -40.23
CA ARG A 339 -17.18 -25.19 -40.72
C ARG A 339 -17.67 -24.50 -41.98
N LYS A 340 -17.29 -23.24 -42.19
CA LYS A 340 -17.76 -22.38 -43.29
C LYS A 340 -16.60 -21.57 -43.90
N PRO A 341 -15.68 -22.23 -44.63
CA PRO A 341 -14.54 -21.56 -45.24
C PRO A 341 -14.94 -20.59 -46.36
N GLU A 342 -16.10 -20.79 -46.99
CA GLU A 342 -16.63 -19.92 -48.05
C GLU A 342 -16.96 -18.48 -47.60
N LEU A 343 -17.15 -18.24 -46.30
CA LEU A 343 -17.61 -16.97 -45.72
C LEU A 343 -16.51 -16.25 -44.91
N THR A 344 -15.25 -16.55 -45.21
CA THR A 344 -14.11 -16.08 -44.40
C THR A 344 -14.07 -14.56 -44.29
N SER A 345 -14.34 -13.84 -45.38
CA SER A 345 -14.41 -12.37 -45.41
C SER A 345 -15.50 -11.81 -44.51
N GLU A 346 -16.70 -12.39 -44.57
CA GLU A 346 -17.89 -11.96 -43.84
C GLU A 346 -17.76 -12.27 -42.34
N VAL A 347 -17.18 -13.43 -42.01
CA VAL A 347 -16.91 -13.84 -40.63
C VAL A 347 -15.84 -12.96 -39.99
N MET A 348 -14.79 -12.58 -40.72
CA MET A 348 -13.80 -11.62 -40.22
C MET A 348 -14.40 -10.20 -40.09
N ALA A 349 -15.21 -9.74 -41.05
CA ALA A 349 -15.91 -8.47 -40.94
C ALA A 349 -16.89 -8.44 -39.76
N PHE A 350 -17.57 -9.56 -39.47
CA PHE A 350 -18.44 -9.71 -38.31
C PHE A 350 -17.66 -9.71 -37.00
N ARG A 351 -16.50 -10.38 -36.95
CA ARG A 351 -15.59 -10.31 -35.80
C ARG A 351 -15.15 -8.87 -35.53
N ASP A 352 -14.73 -8.16 -36.56
CA ASP A 352 -14.27 -6.77 -36.45
C ASP A 352 -15.41 -5.84 -36.03
N TYR A 353 -16.64 -6.11 -36.48
CA TYR A 353 -17.84 -5.45 -35.98
C TYR A 353 -18.08 -5.71 -34.48
N LEU A 354 -17.95 -6.96 -34.01
CA LEU A 354 -18.12 -7.28 -32.59
C LEU A 354 -17.03 -6.63 -31.71
N LEU A 355 -15.79 -6.54 -32.21
CA LEU A 355 -14.67 -5.90 -31.52
C LEU A 355 -14.75 -4.37 -31.54
N SER A 356 -15.29 -3.78 -32.61
CA SER A 356 -15.46 -2.33 -32.76
C SER A 356 -16.73 -1.80 -32.12
N SER A 357 -17.78 -2.62 -32.00
CA SER A 357 -18.99 -2.25 -31.26
C SER A 357 -18.62 -2.06 -29.79
N THR A 358 -18.66 -0.81 -29.34
CA THR A 358 -18.48 -0.51 -27.92
C THR A 358 -19.62 -1.11 -27.10
N VAL A 359 -19.37 -1.30 -25.81
CA VAL A 359 -20.24 -1.97 -24.82
C VAL A 359 -21.68 -1.40 -24.75
N SER A 360 -21.97 -0.25 -25.37
CA SER A 360 -23.15 0.57 -25.10
C SER A 360 -24.38 0.33 -26.01
N ASP A 361 -24.28 -0.37 -27.14
CA ASP A 361 -25.30 -0.22 -28.20
C ASP A 361 -26.42 -1.29 -28.27
N THR A 362 -26.60 -2.20 -27.29
CA THR A 362 -27.57 -3.31 -27.49
C THR A 362 -28.38 -3.79 -26.26
N LEU A 363 -28.41 -3.06 -25.14
CA LEU A 363 -29.23 -3.50 -24.00
C LEU A 363 -30.61 -2.86 -24.07
N ASP A 364 -31.60 -3.66 -24.43
CA ASP A 364 -32.99 -3.23 -24.36
C ASP A 364 -33.46 -3.17 -22.90
N VAL A 365 -34.34 -2.20 -22.59
CA VAL A 365 -34.81 -1.91 -21.22
C VAL A 365 -35.45 -3.14 -20.54
N TRP A 366 -36.04 -4.06 -21.30
CA TRP A 366 -36.64 -5.29 -20.76
C TRP A 366 -35.60 -6.35 -20.36
N GLU A 367 -34.43 -6.38 -21.01
CA GLU A 367 -33.34 -7.30 -20.67
C GLU A 367 -32.73 -6.99 -19.30
N LEU A 368 -32.89 -5.76 -18.81
CA LEU A 368 -32.42 -5.33 -17.50
C LEU A 368 -33.32 -5.77 -16.34
N LYS A 369 -34.59 -6.13 -16.61
CA LYS A 369 -35.57 -6.39 -15.54
C LYS A 369 -35.23 -7.62 -14.69
N ASP A 370 -34.80 -8.70 -15.33
CA ASP A 370 -34.47 -9.97 -14.66
C ASP A 370 -32.96 -10.11 -14.39
N LEU A 371 -32.16 -9.10 -14.74
CA LEU A 371 -30.70 -9.14 -14.69
C LEU A 371 -30.16 -9.49 -13.29
N GLY A 372 -30.71 -8.89 -12.24
CA GLY A 372 -30.32 -9.21 -10.86
C GLY A 372 -30.52 -10.69 -10.50
N HIS A 373 -31.61 -11.31 -10.98
CA HIS A 373 -31.89 -12.73 -10.77
C HIS A 373 -30.94 -13.62 -11.58
N GLN A 374 -30.65 -13.23 -12.83
CA GLN A 374 -29.70 -13.93 -13.69
C GLN A 374 -28.27 -13.89 -13.11
N THR A 375 -27.86 -12.74 -12.59
CA THR A 375 -26.58 -12.57 -11.89
C THR A 375 -26.50 -13.45 -10.65
N ALA A 376 -27.52 -13.43 -9.78
CA ALA A 376 -27.56 -14.28 -8.59
C ALA A 376 -27.47 -15.76 -8.95
N GLN A 377 -28.23 -16.21 -9.96
CA GLN A 377 -28.14 -17.58 -10.47
C GLN A 377 -26.74 -17.93 -10.96
N ARG A 378 -26.10 -17.04 -11.73
CA ARG A 378 -24.76 -17.27 -12.29
C ARG A 378 -23.69 -17.42 -11.21
N ILE A 379 -23.82 -16.66 -10.11
CA ILE A 379 -22.94 -16.70 -8.94
C ILE A 379 -23.15 -18.01 -8.16
N VAL A 380 -24.40 -18.37 -7.86
CA VAL A 380 -24.72 -19.59 -7.10
C VAL A 380 -24.32 -20.87 -7.86
N GLN A 381 -24.38 -20.85 -9.19
CA GLN A 381 -23.98 -21.97 -10.04
C GLN A 381 -22.47 -22.05 -10.31
N ALA A 382 -21.68 -21.05 -9.89
CA ALA A 382 -20.24 -21.06 -10.09
C ALA A 382 -19.55 -22.05 -9.13
N SER A 383 -18.38 -22.55 -9.53
CA SER A 383 -17.55 -23.38 -8.65
C SER A 383 -17.03 -22.63 -7.42
N ASP A 384 -16.74 -21.34 -7.59
CA ASP A 384 -16.41 -20.41 -6.50
C ASP A 384 -17.38 -19.20 -6.57
N PRO A 385 -18.44 -19.20 -5.74
CA PRO A 385 -19.41 -18.11 -5.74
C PRO A 385 -18.83 -16.76 -5.33
N LEU A 386 -17.88 -16.71 -4.37
CA LEU A 386 -17.34 -15.45 -3.88
C LEU A 386 -16.43 -14.80 -4.92
N GLN A 387 -15.56 -15.59 -5.55
CA GLN A 387 -14.74 -15.09 -6.65
C GLN A 387 -15.62 -14.64 -7.83
N SER A 388 -16.63 -15.43 -8.20
CA SER A 388 -17.54 -15.06 -9.30
C SER A 388 -18.31 -13.77 -8.98
N MET A 389 -18.74 -13.58 -7.73
CA MET A 389 -19.39 -12.35 -7.29
C MET A 389 -18.44 -11.14 -7.40
N GLN A 390 -17.18 -11.30 -6.98
CA GLN A 390 -16.16 -10.26 -7.10
C GLN A 390 -15.91 -9.88 -8.57
N GLU A 391 -15.70 -10.87 -9.45
CA GLU A 391 -15.41 -10.64 -10.86
C GLU A 391 -16.56 -9.92 -11.59
N ILE A 392 -17.80 -10.33 -11.31
CA ILE A 392 -19.00 -9.71 -11.89
C ILE A 392 -19.15 -8.28 -11.37
N ASN A 393 -18.99 -8.04 -10.06
CA ASN A 393 -19.15 -6.71 -9.49
C ASN A 393 -18.06 -5.73 -9.96
N GLN A 394 -16.83 -6.20 -10.16
CA GLN A 394 -15.71 -5.35 -10.64
C GLN A 394 -15.80 -5.04 -12.14
N ASN A 395 -16.42 -5.91 -12.94
CA ASN A 395 -16.45 -5.80 -14.41
C ASN A 395 -17.87 -5.74 -14.96
N PHE A 396 -18.86 -5.34 -14.16
CA PHE A 396 -20.28 -5.46 -14.51
C PHE A 396 -20.65 -4.94 -15.91
N PRO A 397 -20.20 -3.75 -16.35
CA PRO A 397 -20.53 -3.24 -17.68
C PRO A 397 -20.02 -4.11 -18.83
N SER A 398 -18.93 -4.87 -18.68
CA SER A 398 -18.43 -5.73 -19.75
C SER A 398 -19.17 -7.08 -19.82
N VAL A 399 -19.67 -7.57 -18.68
CA VAL A 399 -20.32 -8.89 -18.57
C VAL A 399 -21.84 -8.85 -18.73
N VAL A 400 -22.47 -7.68 -18.58
CA VAL A 400 -23.94 -7.50 -18.60
C VAL A 400 -24.63 -8.13 -19.80
N SER A 401 -24.05 -8.02 -21.00
CA SER A 401 -24.64 -8.57 -22.23
C SER A 401 -24.64 -10.10 -22.28
N SER A 402 -23.68 -10.73 -21.60
CA SER A 402 -23.63 -12.19 -21.44
C SER A 402 -24.61 -12.65 -20.36
N LEU A 403 -24.71 -11.88 -19.27
CA LEU A 403 -25.63 -12.14 -18.17
C LEU A 403 -27.10 -12.07 -18.62
N SER A 404 -27.47 -11.07 -19.43
CA SER A 404 -28.86 -10.90 -19.90
C SER A 404 -29.39 -12.08 -20.72
N ARG A 405 -28.49 -12.80 -21.40
CA ARG A 405 -28.81 -13.98 -22.23
C ARG A 405 -28.96 -15.27 -21.44
N THR A 406 -28.60 -15.26 -20.15
CA THR A 406 -28.68 -16.46 -19.31
C THR A 406 -30.14 -16.81 -19.02
N LYS A 407 -30.53 -18.05 -19.33
CA LYS A 407 -31.88 -18.52 -19.04
C LYS A 407 -32.09 -18.63 -17.53
N LEU A 408 -33.09 -17.92 -17.02
CA LEU A 408 -33.47 -17.95 -15.61
C LEU A 408 -34.21 -19.25 -15.28
N ASN A 409 -33.84 -19.88 -14.18
CA ASN A 409 -34.56 -21.02 -13.61
C ASN A 409 -35.69 -20.51 -12.70
N ASP A 410 -36.92 -20.97 -12.97
CA ASP A 410 -38.10 -20.55 -12.22
C ASP A 410 -38.02 -20.91 -10.73
N ALA A 411 -37.33 -22.01 -10.38
CA ALA A 411 -37.14 -22.40 -8.98
C ALA A 411 -36.34 -21.36 -8.18
N ILE A 412 -35.21 -20.90 -8.74
CA ILE A 412 -34.34 -19.89 -8.12
C ILE A 412 -35.07 -18.53 -8.06
N LYS A 413 -35.84 -18.20 -9.09
CA LYS A 413 -36.65 -16.99 -9.11
C LYS A 413 -37.64 -16.95 -7.94
N GLN A 414 -38.34 -18.05 -7.68
CA GLN A 414 -39.31 -18.12 -6.58
C GLN A 414 -38.62 -18.03 -5.21
N GLU A 415 -37.49 -18.71 -5.02
CA GLU A 415 -36.71 -18.64 -3.77
C GLU A 415 -36.27 -17.19 -3.47
N ILE A 416 -35.78 -16.46 -4.48
CA ILE A 416 -35.40 -15.05 -4.32
C ILE A 416 -36.60 -14.20 -3.92
N ILE A 417 -37.77 -14.39 -4.54
CA ILE A 417 -39.00 -13.65 -4.23
C ILE A 417 -39.48 -13.94 -2.80
N GLU A 418 -39.37 -15.18 -2.34
CA GLU A 418 -39.70 -15.56 -0.97
C GLU A 418 -38.79 -14.86 0.05
N ASN A 419 -37.48 -14.84 -0.21
CA ASN A 419 -36.50 -14.12 0.63
C ASN A 419 -36.71 -12.60 0.60
N GLN A 420 -37.14 -12.04 -0.54
CA GLN A 420 -37.45 -10.62 -0.69
C GLN A 420 -38.65 -10.15 0.15
N ARG A 421 -39.44 -11.07 0.71
CA ARG A 421 -40.48 -10.72 1.71
C ARG A 421 -39.87 -10.20 3.01
N MET A 422 -38.67 -10.65 3.35
CA MET A 422 -37.95 -10.23 4.56
C MET A 422 -37.04 -9.02 4.29
N ILE A 423 -36.41 -8.96 3.11
CA ILE A 423 -35.48 -7.89 2.73
C ILE A 423 -35.93 -7.30 1.38
N PRO A 424 -36.31 -6.01 1.32
CA PRO A 424 -36.73 -5.39 0.07
C PRO A 424 -35.65 -5.47 -1.03
N PRO A 425 -36.03 -5.63 -2.30
CA PRO A 425 -35.08 -5.64 -3.41
C PRO A 425 -34.29 -4.33 -3.47
N GLY A 426 -32.99 -4.43 -3.76
CA GLY A 426 -32.09 -3.28 -3.88
C GLY A 426 -31.63 -2.66 -2.55
N LYS A 427 -31.97 -3.28 -1.40
CA LYS A 427 -31.40 -2.91 -0.11
C LYS A 427 -30.23 -3.82 0.23
N SER A 428 -29.12 -3.21 0.65
CA SER A 428 -27.96 -3.92 1.19
C SER A 428 -28.02 -3.87 2.70
N LEU A 429 -27.88 -5.02 3.36
CA LEU A 429 -27.87 -5.15 4.81
C LEU A 429 -26.67 -6.01 5.21
N MET A 430 -25.88 -5.51 6.15
CA MET A 430 -24.73 -6.22 6.71
C MET A 430 -24.90 -6.36 8.21
N ALA A 431 -24.65 -7.56 8.73
CA ALA A 431 -24.65 -7.84 10.15
C ALA A 431 -23.34 -8.51 10.55
N LEU A 432 -22.73 -8.04 11.63
CA LEU A 432 -21.56 -8.69 12.23
C LEU A 432 -21.95 -9.14 13.63
N ASN A 433 -21.87 -10.45 13.89
CA ASN A 433 -22.25 -11.05 15.18
C ASN A 433 -23.68 -10.68 15.65
N GLY A 434 -24.60 -10.46 14.71
CA GLY A 434 -25.99 -10.07 14.98
C GLY A 434 -26.24 -8.57 15.15
N ALA A 435 -25.19 -7.74 15.19
CA ALA A 435 -25.31 -6.29 15.15
C ALA A 435 -25.39 -5.81 13.70
N LEU A 436 -26.41 -5.01 13.38
CA LEU A 436 -26.54 -4.38 12.06
C LEU A 436 -25.51 -3.26 11.92
N ILE A 437 -24.78 -3.28 10.80
CA ILE A 437 -23.79 -2.27 10.47
C ILE A 437 -24.27 -1.50 9.24
N ASN A 438 -24.21 -0.18 9.31
CA ASN A 438 -24.46 0.66 8.16
C ASN A 438 -23.28 0.54 7.19
N ILE A 439 -23.55 0.05 5.98
CA ILE A 439 -22.52 -0.22 4.96
C ILE A 439 -21.86 1.08 4.49
N GLU A 440 -22.57 2.20 4.55
CA GLU A 440 -22.03 3.53 4.19
C GLU A 440 -20.97 4.02 5.18
N ASP A 441 -21.03 3.53 6.43
CA ASP A 441 -20.10 3.91 7.50
C ASP A 441 -18.93 2.92 7.63
N ILE A 442 -18.87 1.86 6.80
CA ILE A 442 -17.79 0.88 6.87
C ILE A 442 -16.58 1.41 6.08
N ASP A 443 -15.49 1.64 6.80
CA ASP A 443 -14.16 1.83 6.24
C ASP A 443 -13.20 0.77 6.80
N LEU A 444 -12.09 0.53 6.09
CA LEU A 444 -11.04 -0.39 6.48
C LEU A 444 -10.31 0.00 7.77
N TYR A 445 -10.38 1.28 8.13
CA TYR A 445 -9.67 1.87 9.28
C TYR A 445 -10.58 2.15 10.49
N LEU A 446 -11.89 1.85 10.40
CA LEU A 446 -12.92 2.13 11.40
C LEU A 446 -13.16 0.97 12.38
#